data_AF-A0A950DDL3-F1
#
_entry.id   AF-A0A950DDL3-F1
#
_cell.length_a   1.000
_cell.length_b   1.000
_cell.length_c   1.000
_cell.angle_alpha   90.00
_cell.angle_beta   90.00
_cell.angle_gamma   90.00
#
_symmetry.space_group_name_H-M   'P 1'
#
loop_
_entity.id
_entity.type
_entity.pdbx_description
1 polymer ?
#
loop_
_entity_poly.entity_id
_entity_poly.type
_entity_poly.pdbx_seq_one_letter_code
_entity_poly.pdbx_strand_id
1 'polypeptide(L)'
;MTLNWLLVFLPIGIGLNWFGASPILVFLASALAIVPLAGLMGDATEALAKFLGPTIGGLLNATLGNAPEIIISSFALHAGLVSMVKSSLTGSIIGNLLFGLGVAFFAGGIKHRRNQLFDTHATRQTTALLTLASFGLIVPAATRFSASASRTISLDVAALLFLVYLASLVAIFVTRKPVIGKEGV
;
A
#
# COMPACT_ATOMS: atom_id res chain seq x y z
N MET A 1 -2.30 -17.44 -6.74
CA MET A 1 -2.69 -18.34 -7.85
C MET A 1 -4.16 -18.26 -8.28
N THR A 2 -5.14 -17.96 -7.41
CA THR A 2 -6.58 -18.01 -7.78
C THR A 2 -7.08 -16.88 -8.69
N LEU A 3 -6.39 -15.73 -8.78
CA LEU A 3 -6.83 -14.59 -9.60
C LEU A 3 -6.10 -14.45 -10.94
N ASN A 4 -5.15 -15.32 -11.28
CA ASN A 4 -4.33 -15.18 -12.50
C ASN A 4 -5.16 -15.25 -13.80
N TRP A 5 -6.35 -15.85 -13.77
CA TRP A 5 -7.26 -15.87 -14.92
C TRP A 5 -7.68 -14.46 -15.37
N LEU A 6 -7.67 -13.47 -14.47
CA LEU A 6 -7.93 -12.07 -14.80
C LEU A 6 -6.86 -11.47 -15.74
N LEU A 7 -5.70 -12.11 -15.92
CA LEU A 7 -4.68 -11.65 -16.85
C LEU A 7 -5.18 -11.63 -18.30
N VAL A 8 -6.24 -12.37 -18.63
CA VAL A 8 -6.91 -12.27 -19.94
C VAL A 8 -7.40 -10.86 -20.23
N PHE A 9 -7.73 -10.08 -19.20
CA PHE A 9 -8.16 -8.69 -19.37
C PHE A 9 -7.02 -7.75 -19.81
N LEU A 10 -5.76 -8.16 -19.69
CA LEU A 10 -4.62 -7.36 -20.15
C LEU A 10 -4.60 -7.20 -21.68
N PRO A 11 -4.55 -8.27 -22.50
CA PRO A 11 -4.65 -8.13 -23.95
C PRO A 11 -6.03 -7.59 -24.38
N ILE A 12 -7.11 -7.89 -23.66
CA ILE A 12 -8.44 -7.33 -23.95
C ILE A 12 -8.44 -5.81 -23.78
N GLY A 13 -7.90 -5.29 -22.68
CA GLY A 13 -7.83 -3.85 -22.43
C GLY A 13 -7.01 -3.12 -23.48
N ILE A 14 -5.87 -3.68 -23.87
CA ILE A 14 -5.02 -3.15 -24.95
C ILE A 14 -5.78 -3.16 -26.28
N GLY A 15 -6.44 -4.26 -26.63
CA GLY A 15 -7.25 -4.39 -27.84
C GLY A 15 -8.40 -3.38 -27.88
N LEU A 16 -9.17 -3.27 -26.80
CA LEU A 16 -10.26 -2.30 -26.68
C LEU A 16 -9.78 -0.87 -26.89
N ASN A 17 -8.64 -0.51 -26.31
CA ASN A 17 -8.05 0.81 -26.51
C ASN A 17 -7.61 1.03 -27.96
N TRP A 18 -6.99 0.03 -28.58
CA TRP A 18 -6.51 0.14 -29.96
C TRP A 18 -7.66 0.30 -30.96
N PHE A 19 -8.77 -0.42 -30.78
CA PHE A 19 -9.95 -0.29 -31.64
C PHE A 19 -10.84 0.91 -31.30
N GLY A 20 -10.43 1.79 -30.37
CA GLY A 20 -11.21 2.97 -30.00
C GLY A 20 -12.55 2.64 -29.34
N ALA A 21 -12.63 1.53 -28.59
CA ALA A 21 -13.83 1.14 -27.87
C ALA A 21 -14.21 2.15 -26.77
N SER A 22 -15.39 1.98 -26.18
CA SER A 22 -15.88 2.83 -25.10
C SER A 22 -14.84 2.99 -23.98
N PRO A 23 -14.54 4.23 -23.53
CA PRO A 23 -13.57 4.47 -22.44
C PRO A 23 -13.90 3.71 -21.15
N ILE A 24 -15.19 3.48 -20.87
CA ILE A 24 -15.64 2.71 -19.71
C ILE A 24 -15.21 1.25 -19.82
N LEU A 25 -15.29 0.65 -21.01
CA LEU A 25 -14.87 -0.74 -21.23
C LEU A 25 -13.35 -0.87 -21.13
N VAL A 26 -12.60 0.08 -21.69
CA VAL A 26 -11.13 0.13 -21.55
C VAL A 26 -10.74 0.25 -20.08
N PHE A 27 -11.41 1.13 -19.33
CA PHE A 27 -11.18 1.31 -17.90
C PHE A 27 -11.45 0.03 -17.10
N LEU A 28 -12.62 -0.61 -17.28
CA LEU A 28 -12.99 -1.82 -16.56
C LEU A 28 -12.04 -2.99 -16.88
N ALA A 29 -11.70 -3.20 -18.15
CA ALA A 29 -10.74 -4.22 -18.55
C ALA A 29 -9.35 -3.95 -17.94
N SER A 30 -8.88 -2.71 -17.98
CA SER A 30 -7.59 -2.33 -17.39
C SER A 30 -7.58 -2.51 -15.87
N ALA A 31 -8.66 -2.12 -15.18
CA ALA A 31 -8.80 -2.29 -13.74
C ALA A 31 -8.77 -3.77 -13.34
N LEU A 32 -9.48 -4.63 -14.07
CA LEU A 32 -9.46 -6.08 -13.84
C LEU A 32 -8.07 -6.69 -14.11
N ALA A 33 -7.36 -6.22 -15.13
CA ALA A 33 -6.01 -6.68 -15.45
C ALA A 33 -4.99 -6.29 -14.37
N ILE A 34 -5.15 -5.13 -13.71
CA ILE A 34 -4.25 -4.66 -12.67
C ILE A 34 -4.28 -5.57 -11.42
N VAL A 35 -5.43 -6.14 -11.07
CA VAL A 35 -5.59 -6.99 -9.87
C VAL A 35 -4.56 -8.14 -9.81
N PRO A 36 -4.46 -9.04 -10.80
CA PRO A 36 -3.45 -10.10 -10.78
C PRO A 36 -2.03 -9.57 -10.99
N LEU A 37 -1.83 -8.47 -11.73
CA LEU A 37 -0.50 -7.89 -11.93
C LEU A 37 0.08 -7.35 -10.62
N ALA A 38 -0.74 -6.69 -9.80
CA ALA A 38 -0.34 -6.24 -8.48
C ALA A 38 0.02 -7.44 -7.56
N GLY A 39 -0.76 -8.52 -7.63
CA GLY A 39 -0.45 -9.76 -6.92
C GLY A 39 0.89 -10.37 -7.35
N LEU A 40 1.12 -10.51 -8.66
CA LEU A 40 2.39 -11.02 -9.21
C LEU A 40 3.59 -10.15 -8.83
N MET A 41 3.41 -8.83 -8.81
CA MET A 41 4.45 -7.90 -8.36
C MET A 41 4.76 -8.09 -6.87
N GLY A 42 3.75 -8.32 -6.03
CA GLY A 42 3.90 -8.68 -4.62
C GLY A 42 4.65 -10.00 -4.44
N ASP A 43 4.22 -11.07 -5.13
CA ASP A 43 4.87 -12.39 -5.09
C ASP A 43 6.35 -12.30 -5.52
N ALA A 44 6.64 -11.55 -6.59
CA ALA A 44 8.00 -11.31 -7.08
C ALA A 44 8.85 -10.51 -6.07
N THR A 45 8.25 -9.51 -5.44
CA THR A 45 8.90 -8.70 -4.40
C THR A 45 9.24 -9.55 -3.17
N GLU A 46 8.33 -10.42 -2.75
CA GLU A 46 8.56 -11.33 -1.62
C GLU A 46 9.65 -12.36 -1.94
N ALA A 47 9.60 -12.93 -3.15
CA ALA A 47 10.62 -13.87 -3.61
C ALA A 47 12.01 -13.20 -3.60
N LEU A 48 12.13 -11.99 -4.12
CA LEU A 48 13.38 -11.23 -4.13
C LEU A 48 13.82 -10.84 -2.70
N ALA A 49 12.89 -10.44 -1.84
CA ALA A 49 13.17 -10.09 -0.46
C ALA A 49 13.77 -11.26 0.34
N LYS A 50 13.34 -12.51 0.08
CA LYS A 50 13.90 -13.72 0.71
C LYS A 50 15.38 -13.92 0.38
N PHE A 51 15.83 -13.55 -0.83
CA PHE A 51 17.24 -13.68 -1.22
C PHE A 51 18.13 -12.54 -0.72
N LEU A 52 17.58 -11.34 -0.52
CA LEU A 52 18.34 -10.14 -0.13
C LEU A 52 18.51 -9.98 1.39
N GLY A 53 17.94 -10.89 2.18
CA GLY A 53 17.97 -10.86 3.64
C GLY A 53 16.92 -9.91 4.24
N PRO A 54 16.63 -10.02 5.56
CA PRO A 54 15.49 -9.36 6.20
C PRO A 54 15.49 -7.83 6.03
N THR A 55 16.70 -7.27 6.03
CA THR A 55 16.98 -5.85 6.06
C THR A 55 16.69 -5.19 4.70
N ILE A 56 17.32 -5.66 3.63
CA ILE A 56 17.08 -5.16 2.26
C ILE A 56 15.72 -5.62 1.75
N GLY A 57 15.30 -6.84 2.10
CA GLY A 57 13.97 -7.36 1.78
C GLY A 57 12.84 -6.52 2.38
N GLY A 58 13.01 -6.01 3.60
CA GLY A 58 12.06 -5.07 4.22
C GLY A 58 11.93 -3.76 3.45
N LEU A 59 13.05 -3.18 2.99
CA LEU A 59 13.04 -1.96 2.16
C LEU A 59 12.36 -2.19 0.81
N LEU A 60 12.66 -3.33 0.20
CA LEU A 60 12.09 -3.73 -1.07
C LEU A 60 10.58 -3.91 -0.97
N ASN A 61 10.10 -4.57 0.09
CA ASN A 61 8.67 -4.73 0.31
C ASN A 61 7.96 -3.40 0.57
N ALA A 62 8.58 -2.49 1.33
CA ALA A 62 8.00 -1.19 1.61
C ALA A 62 7.88 -0.31 0.35
N THR A 63 8.78 -0.48 -0.62
CA THR A 63 8.79 0.27 -1.89
C THR A 63 8.00 -0.43 -2.98
N LEU A 64 8.42 -1.62 -3.40
CA LEU A 64 7.80 -2.38 -4.49
C LEU A 64 6.44 -2.96 -4.13
N GLY A 65 6.17 -3.25 -2.85
CA GLY A 65 4.86 -3.70 -2.40
C GLY A 65 3.76 -2.63 -2.58
N ASN A 66 4.13 -1.35 -2.60
CA ASN A 66 3.23 -0.22 -2.87
C ASN A 66 3.41 0.36 -4.28
N ALA A 67 4.27 -0.24 -5.11
CA ALA A 67 4.58 0.31 -6.43
C ALA A 67 3.36 0.44 -7.36
N PRO A 68 2.36 -0.49 -7.39
CA PRO A 68 1.17 -0.29 -8.20
C PRO A 68 0.45 1.02 -7.87
N GLU A 69 0.34 1.36 -6.58
CA GLU A 69 -0.28 2.60 -6.12
C GLU A 69 0.56 3.84 -6.53
N ILE A 70 1.88 3.77 -6.38
CA ILE A 70 2.80 4.84 -6.77
C ILE A 70 2.77 5.07 -8.28
N ILE A 71 2.76 4.01 -9.10
CA ILE A 71 2.72 4.08 -10.56
C ILE A 71 1.41 4.74 -11.03
N ILE A 72 0.26 4.24 -10.55
CA ILE A 72 -1.06 4.79 -10.92
C ILE A 72 -1.19 6.24 -10.47
N SER A 73 -0.76 6.55 -9.24
CA SER A 73 -0.79 7.91 -8.71
C SER A 73 0.10 8.85 -9.51
N SER A 74 1.28 8.40 -9.92
CA SER A 74 2.19 9.19 -10.76
C SER A 74 1.55 9.55 -12.09
N PHE A 75 1.01 8.57 -12.84
CA PHE A 75 0.32 8.85 -14.11
C PHE A 75 -0.88 9.77 -13.93
N ALA A 76 -1.66 9.58 -12.87
CA ALA A 76 -2.79 10.43 -12.55
C ALA A 76 -2.37 11.88 -12.25
N LEU A 77 -1.28 12.09 -11.50
CA LEU A 77 -0.73 13.42 -11.24
C LEU A 77 -0.24 14.10 -12.52
N HIS A 78 0.44 13.38 -13.41
CA HIS A 78 0.85 13.90 -14.73
C HIS A 78 -0.36 14.31 -15.58
N ALA A 79 -1.49 13.63 -15.43
CA ALA A 79 -2.76 13.96 -16.06
C ALA A 79 -3.58 15.04 -15.31
N GLY A 80 -3.05 15.63 -14.23
CA GLY A 80 -3.74 16.66 -13.44
C GLY A 80 -4.86 16.14 -12.52
N LEU A 81 -4.99 14.83 -12.35
CA LEU A 81 -6.06 14.18 -11.58
C LEU A 81 -5.78 14.15 -10.07
N VAL A 82 -5.44 15.31 -9.50
CA VAL A 82 -5.05 15.44 -8.08
C VAL A 82 -6.13 14.95 -7.13
N SER A 83 -7.41 15.23 -7.42
CA SER A 83 -8.52 14.77 -6.59
C SER A 83 -8.67 13.24 -6.60
N MET A 84 -8.39 12.59 -7.73
CA MET A 84 -8.41 11.13 -7.83
C MET A 84 -7.31 10.51 -6.97
N VAL A 85 -6.09 11.05 -7.01
CA VAL A 85 -4.97 10.58 -6.20
C VAL A 85 -5.26 10.72 -4.70
N LYS A 86 -5.79 11.87 -4.27
CA LYS A 86 -6.20 12.08 -2.86
C LYS A 86 -7.25 11.07 -2.41
N SER A 87 -8.25 10.80 -3.26
CA SER A 87 -9.28 9.80 -2.97
C SER A 87 -8.71 8.39 -2.95
N SER A 88 -7.78 8.05 -3.86
CA SER A 88 -7.12 6.74 -3.92
C SER A 88 -6.29 6.47 -2.67
N LEU A 89 -5.45 7.42 -2.23
CA LEU A 89 -4.65 7.30 -1.00
C LEU A 89 -5.54 7.11 0.23
N THR A 90 -6.64 7.88 0.32
CA THR A 90 -7.62 7.73 1.40
C THR A 90 -8.28 6.34 1.36
N GLY A 91 -8.65 5.88 0.15
CA GLY A 91 -9.21 4.56 -0.09
C GLY A 91 -8.24 3.43 0.27
N SER A 92 -6.94 3.57 0.00
CA SER A 92 -5.89 2.60 0.35
C SER A 92 -5.77 2.46 1.87
N ILE A 93 -5.77 3.58 2.61
CA ILE A 93 -5.76 3.58 4.08
C ILE A 93 -6.99 2.87 4.65
N ILE A 94 -8.20 3.25 4.21
CA ILE A 94 -9.45 2.64 4.66
C ILE A 94 -9.50 1.15 4.27
N GLY A 95 -9.07 0.84 3.05
CA GLY A 95 -9.01 -0.50 2.49
C GLY A 95 -8.14 -1.43 3.32
N ASN A 96 -6.96 -0.98 3.74
CA ASN A 96 -6.06 -1.79 4.55
C ASN A 96 -6.52 -1.90 6.02
N LEU A 97 -6.95 -0.80 6.63
CA LEU A 97 -7.27 -0.75 8.05
C LEU A 97 -8.62 -1.36 8.41
N LEU A 98 -9.64 -1.19 7.57
CA LEU A 98 -10.99 -1.68 7.85
C LEU A 98 -11.32 -2.92 7.04
N PHE A 99 -11.19 -2.85 5.71
CA PHE A 99 -11.63 -3.93 4.84
C PHE A 99 -10.69 -5.14 4.91
N GLY A 100 -9.40 -4.96 4.60
CA GLY A 100 -8.39 -6.02 4.61
C GLY A 100 -8.22 -6.64 6.00
N LEU A 101 -8.03 -5.80 7.02
CA LEU A 101 -7.95 -6.26 8.41
C LEU A 101 -9.25 -6.97 8.85
N GLY A 102 -10.42 -6.41 8.51
CA GLY A 102 -11.72 -6.99 8.86
C GLY A 102 -11.93 -8.37 8.23
N VAL A 103 -11.60 -8.53 6.95
CA VAL A 103 -11.63 -9.82 6.25
C VAL A 103 -10.64 -10.81 6.88
N ALA A 104 -9.44 -10.36 7.23
CA ALA A 104 -8.44 -11.22 7.88
C ALA A 104 -8.92 -11.71 9.26
N PHE A 105 -9.49 -10.83 10.10
CA PHE A 105 -10.06 -11.21 11.40
C PHE A 105 -11.27 -12.12 11.26
N PHE A 106 -12.15 -11.85 10.29
CA PHE A 106 -13.33 -12.66 10.03
C PHE A 106 -12.95 -14.07 9.56
N ALA A 107 -12.10 -14.18 8.54
CA ALA A 107 -11.63 -15.46 8.01
C ALA A 107 -10.79 -16.23 9.05
N GLY A 108 -9.89 -15.54 9.74
CA GLY A 108 -9.12 -16.10 10.85
C GLY A 108 -10.02 -16.58 12.00
N GLY A 109 -11.14 -15.89 12.25
CA GLY A 109 -12.09 -16.18 13.33
C GLY A 109 -12.93 -17.42 13.05
N ILE A 110 -13.24 -17.69 11.78
CA ILE A 110 -13.90 -18.94 11.39
C ILE A 110 -13.01 -20.14 11.71
N LYS A 111 -11.71 -20.06 11.41
CA LYS A 111 -10.77 -21.18 11.57
C LYS A 111 -10.24 -21.33 13.01
N HIS A 112 -9.85 -20.24 13.66
CA HIS A 112 -9.15 -20.24 14.95
C HIS A 112 -9.99 -19.69 16.11
N ARG A 113 -11.22 -19.20 15.85
CA ARG A 113 -12.14 -18.60 16.83
C ARG A 113 -11.43 -17.57 17.72
N ARG A 114 -11.29 -17.87 19.02
CA ARG A 114 -10.67 -16.98 20.02
C ARG A 114 -9.15 -17.08 20.08
N ASN A 115 -8.52 -18.08 19.45
CA ASN A 115 -7.08 -18.29 19.49
C ASN A 115 -6.34 -17.53 18.36
N GLN A 116 -6.66 -16.25 18.18
CA GLN A 116 -5.86 -15.36 17.33
C GLN A 116 -4.86 -14.62 18.22
N LEU A 117 -3.58 -14.97 18.10
CA LEU A 117 -2.51 -14.36 18.87
C LEU A 117 -1.87 -13.25 18.05
N PHE A 118 -1.67 -12.09 18.68
CA PHE A 118 -0.99 -10.94 18.10
C PHE A 118 0.16 -10.53 19.00
N ASP A 119 1.28 -10.16 18.40
CA ASP A 119 2.39 -9.55 19.13
C ASP A 119 1.96 -8.17 19.62
N THR A 120 1.80 -8.03 20.93
CA THR A 120 1.32 -6.80 21.57
C THR A 120 2.32 -5.65 21.44
N HIS A 121 3.63 -5.94 21.41
CA HIS A 121 4.67 -4.93 21.22
C HIS A 121 4.66 -4.40 19.79
N ALA A 122 4.67 -5.29 18.80
CA ALA A 122 4.63 -4.91 17.38
C ALA A 122 3.31 -4.18 17.03
N THR A 123 2.19 -4.66 17.56
CA THR A 123 0.87 -4.04 17.36
C THR A 123 0.84 -2.63 17.96
N ARG A 124 1.32 -2.46 19.20
CA ARG A 124 1.36 -1.14 19.85
C ARG A 124 2.21 -0.12 19.08
N GLN A 125 3.38 -0.53 18.60
CA GLN A 125 4.25 0.34 17.79
C GLN A 125 3.57 0.73 16.46
N THR A 126 3.01 -0.24 15.75
CA THR A 126 2.35 -0.01 14.46
C THR A 126 1.12 0.87 14.60
N THR A 127 0.27 0.62 15.62
CA THR A 127 -0.91 1.45 15.89
C THR A 127 -0.53 2.89 16.25
N ALA A 128 0.56 3.11 17.01
CA ALA A 128 1.03 4.46 17.33
C ALA A 128 1.47 5.22 16.08
N LEU A 129 2.26 4.58 15.21
CA LEU A 129 2.71 5.16 13.94
C LEU A 129 1.53 5.45 12.98
N LEU A 130 0.58 4.52 12.86
CA LEU A 130 -0.63 4.69 12.06
C LEU A 130 -1.51 5.84 12.57
N THR A 131 -1.64 5.95 13.89
CA THR A 131 -2.38 7.06 14.53
C THR A 131 -1.73 8.40 14.20
N LEU A 132 -0.41 8.51 14.38
CA LEU A 132 0.36 9.70 14.04
C LEU A 132 0.22 10.07 12.55
N ALA A 133 0.38 9.09 11.66
CA ALA A 133 0.23 9.30 10.22
C ALA A 133 -1.18 9.77 9.84
N SER A 134 -2.21 9.16 10.44
CA SER A 134 -3.61 9.53 10.19
C SER A 134 -3.91 10.96 10.65
N PHE A 135 -3.44 11.36 11.84
CA PHE A 135 -3.56 12.74 12.31
C PHE A 135 -2.83 13.72 11.39
N GLY A 136 -1.62 13.37 10.94
CA GLY A 136 -0.88 14.16 9.97
C GLY A 136 -1.70 14.43 8.71
N LEU A 137 -2.36 13.43 8.14
CA LEU A 137 -3.19 13.60 6.95
C LEU A 137 -4.47 14.43 7.19
N ILE A 138 -5.02 14.41 8.41
CA ILE A 138 -6.22 15.19 8.78
C ILE A 138 -5.91 16.68 8.89
N VAL A 139 -4.73 17.07 9.40
CA VAL A 139 -4.39 18.48 9.68
C VAL A 139 -4.54 19.37 8.43
N PRO A 140 -3.90 19.10 7.27
CA PRO A 140 -4.08 19.92 6.08
C PRO A 140 -5.49 19.86 5.50
N ALA A 141 -6.22 18.76 5.75
CA ALA A 141 -7.60 18.60 5.30
C ALA A 141 -8.56 19.49 6.10
N ALA A 142 -8.28 19.74 7.39
CA ALA A 142 -9.06 20.61 8.26
C ALA A 142 -8.77 22.11 8.02
N THR A 143 -7.57 22.47 7.57
CA THR A 143 -7.14 23.87 7.39
C THR A 143 -7.40 24.43 5.98
N ARG A 144 -8.42 23.94 5.26
CA ARG A 144 -8.74 24.35 3.88
C ARG A 144 -9.17 25.82 3.72
N PHE A 145 -9.38 26.55 4.81
CA PHE A 145 -9.91 27.91 4.82
C PHE A 145 -8.93 29.00 4.30
N SER A 146 -7.64 28.67 4.10
CA SER A 146 -6.67 29.56 3.45
C SER A 146 -5.79 28.77 2.47
N ALA A 147 -5.90 29.07 1.18
CA ALA A 147 -5.27 28.30 0.11
C ALA A 147 -3.74 28.31 0.15
N SER A 148 -3.13 29.44 0.52
CA SER A 148 -1.68 29.58 0.65
C SER A 148 -1.15 28.84 1.89
N ALA A 149 -1.80 29.00 3.04
CA ALA A 149 -1.45 28.30 4.27
C ALA A 149 -1.62 26.77 4.12
N SER A 150 -2.66 26.32 3.44
CA SER A 150 -2.94 24.89 3.22
C SER A 150 -1.82 24.18 2.44
N ARG A 151 -1.19 24.85 1.46
CA ARG A 151 -0.07 24.26 0.71
C ARG A 151 1.18 24.12 1.56
N THR A 152 1.56 25.17 2.29
CA THR A 152 2.76 25.14 3.16
C THR A 152 2.59 24.09 4.25
N ILE A 153 1.45 24.06 4.93
CA ILE A 153 1.13 23.06 5.96
C ILE A 153 1.17 21.65 5.37
N SER A 154 0.65 21.43 4.16
CA SER A 154 0.71 20.11 3.51
C SER A 154 2.14 19.64 3.26
N LEU A 155 3.03 20.55 2.84
CA LEU A 155 4.45 20.23 2.59
C LEU A 155 5.19 19.96 3.90
N ASP A 156 4.98 20.76 4.93
CA ASP A 156 5.60 20.58 6.24
C ASP A 156 5.19 19.24 6.87
N VAL A 157 3.90 18.93 6.82
CA VAL A 157 3.36 17.65 7.29
C VAL A 157 3.91 16.49 6.46
N ALA A 158 3.95 16.60 5.13
CA ALA A 158 4.51 15.56 4.27
C ALA A 158 5.99 15.30 4.58
N ALA A 159 6.79 16.35 4.75
CA ALA A 159 8.20 16.24 5.12
C ALA A 159 8.37 15.59 6.51
N LEU A 160 7.59 16.02 7.49
CA LEU A 160 7.60 15.43 8.84
C LEU A 160 7.25 13.94 8.81
N LEU A 161 6.16 13.56 8.14
CA LEU A 161 5.74 12.16 8.02
C LEU A 161 6.78 11.33 7.28
N PHE A 162 7.40 11.88 6.23
CA PHE A 162 8.47 11.20 5.50
C PHE A 162 9.72 10.98 6.36
N LEU A 163 10.11 11.97 7.17
CA LEU A 163 11.23 11.85 8.11
C LEU A 163 10.93 10.82 9.21
N VAL A 164 9.73 10.83 9.77
CA VAL A 164 9.29 9.83 10.76
C VAL A 164 9.28 8.43 10.14
N TYR A 165 8.85 8.30 8.89
CA TYR A 165 8.90 7.04 8.15
C TYR A 165 10.35 6.56 7.98
N LEU A 166 11.27 7.42 7.51
CA LEU A 166 12.69 7.07 7.39
C LEU A 166 13.32 6.72 8.73
N ALA A 167 13.01 7.47 9.80
CA ALA A 167 13.49 7.17 11.14
C ALA A 167 12.96 5.84 11.65
N SER A 168 11.68 5.51 11.39
CA SER A 168 11.10 4.22 11.78
C SER A 168 11.72 3.05 11.01
N LEU A 169 12.00 3.24 9.71
CA LEU A 169 12.79 2.31 8.93
C LEU A 169 14.16 2.11 9.58
N VAL A 170 14.95 3.18 9.78
CA VAL A 170 16.29 3.10 10.40
C VAL A 170 16.24 2.43 11.77
N ALA A 171 15.23 2.74 12.60
CA ALA A 171 15.04 2.07 13.88
C ALA A 171 14.86 0.57 13.68
N ILE A 172 14.05 0.12 12.71
CA ILE A 172 13.92 -1.30 12.35
C ILE A 172 15.26 -1.89 11.91
N PHE A 173 16.02 -1.19 11.06
CA PHE A 173 17.36 -1.60 10.61
C PHE A 173 18.35 -1.81 11.76
N VAL A 174 18.33 -0.92 12.77
CA VAL A 174 19.29 -0.92 13.88
C VAL A 174 18.88 -1.84 15.03
N THR A 175 17.58 -1.91 15.35
CA THR A 175 17.08 -2.65 16.53
C THR A 175 16.76 -4.11 16.25
N ARG A 176 16.38 -4.50 15.03
CA ARG A 176 16.17 -5.91 14.69
C ARG A 176 17.51 -6.55 14.32
N LYS A 177 18.19 -7.15 15.31
CA LYS A 177 19.25 -8.14 15.03
C LYS A 177 18.67 -9.22 14.11
N PRO A 178 19.43 -9.70 13.10
CA PRO A 178 18.97 -10.77 12.24
C PRO A 178 18.62 -11.97 13.11
N VAL A 179 17.40 -12.50 12.98
CA VAL A 179 17.08 -13.83 13.49
C VAL A 179 17.85 -14.80 12.61
N ILE A 180 19.09 -15.10 13.01
CA ILE A 180 19.90 -16.16 12.42
C ILE A 180 19.18 -17.48 12.73
N GLY A 181 18.67 -18.09 11.67
CA GLY A 181 18.31 -19.50 11.52
C GLY A 181 17.84 -20.25 12.77
N LYS A 182 16.53 -20.47 12.87
CA LYS A 182 15.97 -21.76 13.30
C LYS A 182 14.69 -22.06 12.53
N GLU A 183 14.85 -22.48 11.28
CA GLU A 183 13.97 -23.52 10.72
C GLU A 183 14.88 -24.64 10.23
N GLY A 184 15.18 -25.53 11.17
CA GLY A 184 15.78 -26.83 10.92
C GLY A 184 14.90 -27.86 11.62
N VAL A 185 14.45 -28.82 10.82
CA VAL A 185 13.57 -29.98 11.08
C VAL A 185 12.07 -29.71 11.01
#